data_AF-A0A9Y2NN52-F1
#
_entry.id   AF-A0A9Y2NN52-F1
#
_cell.length_a   1.000
_cell.length_b   1.000
_cell.length_c   1.000
_cell.angle_alpha   90.00
_cell.angle_beta   90.00
_cell.angle_gamma   90.00
#
_symmetry.space_group_name_H-M   'P 1'
#
loop_
_entity.id
_entity.type
_entity.pdbx_description
1 polymer ?
#
loop_
_entity_poly.entity_id
_entity_poly.type
_entity_poly.pdbx_seq_one_letter_code
_entity_poly.pdbx_strand_id
1 'polypeptide(L)'
;MGRRYEDEPVFDSWESTSPAHLDSPIPHRSYAAQQQLTLELLNLDTFAERLTCLFEHESTYYVLDGEPVVDPDEISRLAADEDPGFRSFVARVPLVARWVQARSGVPVTKQALHNFKGGIRENTRPSITKGLAAFWRIHRDLLDPHVGAAEFEVPYDETDRRAHELMIEIGGVGVNARTIASRLGGARDADKQLLLKVLERIARNPRDTGHDRPR
;
A
#
# COMPACT_ATOMS: atom_id res chain seq x y z
N MET A 1 21.20 6.05 -20.16
CA MET A 1 20.07 6.44 -21.03
C MET A 1 19.03 5.34 -20.97
N GLY A 2 17.97 5.52 -20.17
CA GLY A 2 16.95 4.49 -19.95
C GLY A 2 16.04 4.34 -21.17
N ARG A 3 15.86 3.10 -21.65
CA ARG A 3 14.94 2.77 -22.74
C ARG A 3 13.52 3.15 -22.31
N ARG A 4 12.87 4.02 -23.08
CA ARG A 4 11.42 4.25 -23.01
C ARG A 4 10.75 2.97 -23.52
N TYR A 5 10.04 2.25 -22.66
CA TYR A 5 9.17 1.17 -23.10
C TYR A 5 7.73 1.69 -23.13
N GLU A 6 7.11 1.58 -24.31
CA GLU A 6 5.68 1.83 -24.56
C GLU A 6 4.79 0.69 -24.04
N ASP A 7 5.38 -0.31 -23.36
CA ASP A 7 4.70 -1.50 -22.84
C ASP A 7 4.63 -1.43 -21.30
N GLU A 8 3.83 -0.52 -20.75
CA GLU A 8 3.42 -0.64 -19.35
C GLU A 8 2.64 -1.96 -19.22
N PRO A 9 3.07 -2.94 -18.41
CA PRO A 9 2.43 -4.24 -18.33
C PRO A 9 0.98 -4.03 -17.94
N VAL A 10 0.09 -4.45 -18.82
CA VAL A 10 -1.33 -4.43 -18.54
C VAL A 10 -1.66 -5.67 -17.74
N PHE A 11 -2.05 -5.49 -16.49
CA PHE A 11 -2.55 -6.57 -15.66
C PHE A 11 -3.98 -6.93 -16.10
N ASP A 12 -4.08 -7.73 -17.16
CA ASP A 12 -5.36 -8.11 -17.78
C ASP A 12 -6.31 -8.82 -16.81
N SER A 13 -5.78 -9.41 -15.74
CA SER A 13 -6.55 -10.09 -14.69
C SER A 13 -7.32 -9.14 -13.77
N TRP A 14 -7.02 -7.83 -13.73
CA TRP A 14 -7.68 -6.92 -12.78
C TRP A 14 -9.16 -6.72 -13.03
N GLU A 15 -9.60 -6.78 -14.29
CA GLU A 15 -11.00 -6.55 -14.66
C GLU A 15 -11.90 -7.74 -14.35
N SER A 16 -11.33 -8.94 -14.27
CA SER A 16 -12.03 -10.18 -13.91
C SER A 16 -11.86 -10.55 -12.43
N THR A 17 -10.95 -9.88 -11.72
CA THR A 17 -10.71 -10.11 -10.29
C THR A 17 -11.77 -9.39 -9.45
N SER A 18 -12.40 -10.12 -8.52
CA SER A 18 -13.31 -9.50 -7.55
C SER A 18 -12.60 -8.39 -6.78
N PRO A 19 -13.22 -7.22 -6.55
CA PRO A 19 -12.58 -6.09 -5.87
C PRO A 19 -11.95 -6.46 -4.52
N ALA A 20 -12.49 -7.44 -3.80
CA ALA A 20 -11.96 -7.90 -2.51
C ALA A 20 -10.62 -8.64 -2.61
N HIS A 21 -10.31 -9.20 -3.77
CA HIS A 21 -9.08 -9.95 -4.05
C HIS A 21 -8.08 -9.17 -4.90
N LEU A 22 -8.45 -7.95 -5.33
CA LEU A 22 -7.55 -7.08 -6.06
C LEU A 22 -6.55 -6.45 -5.08
N ASP A 23 -5.32 -6.95 -5.11
CA ASP A 23 -4.21 -6.42 -4.32
C ASP A 23 -3.44 -5.33 -5.08
N SER A 24 -2.73 -4.49 -4.34
CA SER A 24 -1.93 -3.42 -4.92
C SER A 24 -0.63 -3.96 -5.53
N PRO A 25 -0.21 -3.47 -6.72
CA PRO A 25 1.10 -3.78 -7.27
C PRO A 25 2.25 -3.04 -6.56
N ILE A 26 1.95 -2.05 -5.71
CA ILE A 26 2.97 -1.31 -4.96
C ILE A 26 3.60 -2.25 -3.91
N PRO A 27 4.93 -2.28 -3.77
CA PRO A 27 5.60 -3.12 -2.79
C PRO A 27 5.16 -2.84 -1.35
N HIS A 28 5.33 -3.85 -0.49
CA HIS A 28 5.23 -3.65 0.94
C HIS A 28 6.35 -2.73 1.43
N ARG A 29 6.11 -2.05 2.54
CA ARG A 29 7.12 -1.18 3.18
C ARG A 29 7.52 -1.76 4.52
N SER A 30 8.78 -1.57 4.88
CA SER A 30 9.17 -1.72 6.28
C SER A 30 8.41 -0.73 7.14
N TYR A 31 8.27 -1.03 8.43
CA TYR A 31 7.62 -0.13 9.37
C TYR A 31 8.23 1.28 9.37
N ALA A 32 9.57 1.37 9.35
CA ALA A 32 10.28 2.65 9.33
C ALA A 32 9.97 3.46 8.07
N ALA A 33 9.96 2.83 6.89
CA ALA A 33 9.62 3.50 5.63
C ALA A 33 8.14 3.96 5.63
N GLN A 34 7.23 3.14 6.14
CA GLN A 34 5.83 3.51 6.27
C GLN A 34 5.62 4.69 7.23
N GLN A 35 6.34 4.72 8.36
CA GLN A 35 6.29 5.82 9.32
C GLN A 35 6.83 7.12 8.70
N GLN A 36 7.94 7.04 7.97
CA GLN A 36 8.51 8.19 7.26
C GLN A 36 7.51 8.76 6.25
N LEU A 37 6.92 7.92 5.41
CA LEU A 37 5.88 8.33 4.46
C LEU A 37 4.68 8.95 5.17
N THR A 38 4.23 8.37 6.29
CA THR A 38 3.14 8.94 7.09
C THR A 38 3.46 10.35 7.56
N LEU A 39 4.66 10.60 8.08
CA LEU A 39 5.08 11.95 8.52
C LEU A 39 5.18 12.92 7.34
N GLU A 40 5.73 12.49 6.21
CA GLU A 40 5.80 13.30 4.99
C GLU A 40 4.42 13.72 4.50
N LEU A 41 3.46 12.79 4.44
CA LEU A 41 2.10 13.10 4.02
C LEU A 41 1.39 14.04 5.00
N LEU A 42 1.62 13.88 6.31
CA LEU A 42 1.00 14.75 7.33
C LEU A 42 1.55 16.19 7.30
N ASN A 43 2.76 16.39 6.78
CA ASN A 43 3.35 17.71 6.60
C ASN A 43 2.85 18.44 5.33
N LEU A 44 2.00 17.80 4.53
CA LEU A 44 1.41 18.40 3.33
C LEU A 44 -0.02 18.87 3.63
N ASP A 45 -0.33 20.09 3.22
CA ASP A 45 -1.53 20.83 3.64
C ASP A 45 -2.77 20.45 2.82
N THR A 46 -2.58 19.88 1.63
CA THR A 46 -3.69 19.60 0.72
C THR A 46 -3.72 18.15 0.23
N PHE A 47 -4.93 17.66 -0.09
CA PHE A 47 -5.10 16.37 -0.75
C PHE A 47 -4.31 16.27 -2.06
N ALA A 48 -4.23 17.37 -2.81
CA ALA A 48 -3.51 17.44 -4.08
C ALA A 48 -2.00 17.26 -3.91
N GLU A 49 -1.39 17.91 -2.92
CA GLU A 49 0.03 17.77 -2.58
C GLU A 49 0.34 16.35 -2.10
N ARG A 50 -0.49 15.80 -1.19
CA ARG A 50 -0.35 14.42 -0.72
C ARG A 50 -0.42 13.41 -1.86
N LEU A 51 -1.39 13.56 -2.75
CA LEU A 51 -1.52 12.70 -3.93
C LEU A 51 -0.35 12.89 -4.91
N THR A 52 0.14 14.12 -5.07
CA THR A 52 1.31 14.43 -5.90
C THR A 52 2.56 13.74 -5.39
N CYS A 53 2.83 13.83 -4.08
CA CYS A 53 3.93 13.14 -3.40
C CYS A 53 3.88 11.63 -3.66
N LEU A 54 2.71 10.99 -3.48
CA LEU A 54 2.54 9.56 -3.75
C LEU A 54 2.84 9.18 -5.20
N PHE A 55 2.39 9.98 -6.17
CA PHE A 55 2.69 9.74 -7.57
C PHE A 55 4.18 9.88 -7.92
N GLU A 56 4.89 10.77 -7.24
CA GLU A 56 6.28 11.12 -7.57
C GLU A 56 7.29 10.22 -6.86
N HIS A 57 6.94 9.70 -5.68
CA HIS A 57 7.87 8.95 -4.84
C HIS A 57 7.44 7.51 -4.56
N GLU A 58 6.14 7.23 -4.56
CA GLU A 58 5.60 5.96 -4.05
C GLU A 58 4.94 5.08 -5.12
N SER A 59 5.07 5.46 -6.40
CA SER A 59 4.43 4.77 -7.54
C SER A 59 5.32 3.76 -8.26
N THR A 60 6.53 3.48 -7.79
CA THR A 60 7.36 2.42 -8.39
C THR A 60 6.79 1.04 -8.05
N TYR A 61 6.65 0.18 -9.06
CA TYR A 61 6.24 -1.21 -8.90
C TYR A 61 7.14 -2.13 -9.72
N TYR A 62 7.12 -3.42 -9.37
CA TYR A 62 8.00 -4.43 -9.95
C TYR A 62 7.18 -5.59 -10.48
N VAL A 63 7.65 -6.19 -11.58
CA VAL A 63 7.02 -7.36 -12.18
C VAL A 63 8.08 -8.39 -12.54
N LEU A 64 7.71 -9.66 -12.42
CA LEU A 64 8.46 -10.82 -12.91
C LEU A 64 7.54 -11.59 -13.86
N ASP A 65 7.94 -11.72 -15.13
CA ASP A 65 7.17 -12.42 -16.16
C ASP A 65 5.71 -11.93 -16.30
N GLY A 66 5.48 -10.64 -16.05
CA GLY A 66 4.16 -10.00 -16.13
C GLY A 66 3.35 -9.99 -14.84
N GLU A 67 3.80 -10.67 -13.79
CA GLU A 67 3.12 -10.72 -12.49
C GLU A 67 3.75 -9.71 -11.49
N PRO A 68 2.95 -9.00 -10.66
CA PRO A 68 3.48 -8.10 -9.64
C PRO A 68 4.35 -8.83 -8.60
N VAL A 69 5.50 -8.26 -8.29
CA VAL A 69 6.33 -8.66 -7.15
C VAL A 69 6.25 -7.56 -6.11
N VAL A 70 5.74 -7.89 -4.91
CA VAL A 70 5.45 -6.91 -3.86
C VAL A 70 6.29 -7.10 -2.60
N ASP A 71 6.96 -8.24 -2.44
CA ASP A 71 7.87 -8.51 -1.31
C ASP A 71 9.22 -7.79 -1.53
N PRO A 72 9.63 -6.87 -0.63
CA PRO A 72 10.92 -6.17 -0.72
C PRO A 72 12.15 -7.08 -0.73
N ASP A 73 12.12 -8.21 -0.03
CA ASP A 73 13.24 -9.15 0.03
C ASP A 73 13.39 -9.90 -1.31
N GLU A 74 12.25 -10.24 -1.92
CA GLU A 74 12.21 -10.84 -3.26
C GLU A 74 12.65 -9.84 -4.34
N ILE A 75 12.14 -8.61 -4.31
CA ILE A 75 12.55 -7.51 -5.20
C ILE A 75 14.07 -7.32 -5.13
N SER A 76 14.62 -7.25 -3.92
CA SER A 76 16.07 -7.03 -3.72
C SER A 76 16.91 -8.16 -4.28
N ARG A 77 16.47 -9.42 -4.09
CA ARG A 77 17.13 -10.61 -4.63
C ARG A 77 17.06 -10.67 -6.15
N LEU A 78 15.87 -10.51 -6.75
CA LEU A 78 15.69 -10.52 -8.21
C LEU A 78 16.46 -9.39 -8.89
N ALA A 79 16.54 -8.21 -8.26
CA ALA A 79 17.36 -7.10 -8.74
C ALA A 79 18.86 -7.43 -8.70
N ALA A 80 19.33 -8.09 -7.65
CA ALA A 80 20.74 -8.48 -7.51
C ALA A 80 21.15 -9.62 -8.47
N ASP A 81 20.23 -10.52 -8.76
CA ASP A 81 20.46 -11.68 -9.65
C ASP A 81 20.34 -11.31 -11.14
N GLU A 82 20.01 -10.06 -11.48
CA GLU A 82 19.78 -9.55 -12.85
C GLU A 82 18.81 -10.43 -13.66
N ASP A 83 17.73 -10.90 -13.02
CA ASP A 83 16.78 -11.81 -13.68
C ASP A 83 16.18 -11.16 -14.95
N PRO A 84 16.28 -11.82 -16.12
CA PRO A 84 15.85 -11.23 -17.39
C PRO A 84 14.33 -10.96 -17.48
N GLY A 85 13.52 -11.64 -16.66
CA GLY A 85 12.07 -11.44 -16.55
C GLY A 85 11.68 -10.32 -15.58
N PHE A 86 12.62 -9.87 -14.74
CA PHE A 86 12.37 -8.88 -13.69
C PHE A 86 12.51 -7.44 -14.20
N ARG A 87 11.47 -6.62 -14.00
CA ARG A 87 11.42 -5.23 -14.48
C ARG A 87 10.75 -4.32 -13.47
N SER A 88 11.21 -3.06 -13.41
CA SER A 88 10.61 -1.99 -12.63
C SER A 88 9.88 -0.99 -13.52
N PHE A 89 8.74 -0.49 -13.05
CA PHE A 89 7.91 0.51 -13.73
C PHE A 89 7.44 1.59 -12.75
N VAL A 90 6.91 2.69 -13.28
CA VAL A 90 6.30 3.76 -12.48
C VAL A 90 4.82 3.85 -12.84
N ALA A 91 3.95 3.58 -11.87
CA ALA A 91 2.51 3.62 -12.01
C ALA A 91 2.03 5.04 -12.33
N ARG A 92 1.61 5.25 -13.58
CA ARG A 92 1.10 6.55 -14.04
C ARG A 92 -0.39 6.69 -13.76
N VAL A 93 -0.89 7.92 -13.87
CA VAL A 93 -2.31 8.27 -13.68
C VAL A 93 -3.29 7.30 -14.39
N PRO A 94 -3.09 6.88 -15.66
CA PRO A 94 -4.01 5.94 -16.30
C PRO A 94 -4.11 4.58 -15.59
N LEU A 95 -2.98 4.01 -15.18
CA LEU A 95 -2.93 2.73 -14.46
C LEU A 95 -3.61 2.85 -13.10
N VAL A 96 -3.26 3.89 -12.33
CA VAL A 96 -3.86 4.12 -11.00
C VAL A 96 -5.37 4.33 -11.11
N ALA A 97 -5.84 5.12 -12.09
CA ALA A 97 -7.27 5.33 -12.30
C ALA A 97 -8.01 4.02 -12.59
N ARG A 98 -7.44 3.16 -13.46
CA ARG A 98 -8.00 1.84 -13.79
C ARG A 98 -8.03 0.92 -12.57
N TRP A 99 -6.93 0.83 -11.82
CA TRP A 99 -6.86 0.00 -10.62
C TRP A 99 -7.85 0.49 -9.55
N VAL A 100 -7.92 1.80 -9.29
CA VAL A 100 -8.84 2.38 -8.31
C VAL A 100 -10.30 2.16 -8.73
N GLN A 101 -10.60 2.25 -10.02
CA GLN A 101 -11.93 1.93 -10.53
C GLN A 101 -12.27 0.45 -10.28
N ALA A 102 -11.38 -0.47 -10.63
CA ALA A 102 -11.57 -1.91 -10.38
C ALA A 102 -11.74 -2.20 -8.88
N ARG A 103 -10.93 -1.58 -8.02
CA ARG A 103 -10.97 -1.78 -6.55
C ARG A 103 -12.21 -1.19 -5.89
N SER A 104 -12.63 0.00 -6.31
CA SER A 104 -13.72 0.75 -5.68
C SER A 104 -15.10 0.44 -6.27
N GLY A 105 -15.15 -0.15 -7.47
CA GLY A 105 -16.38 -0.34 -8.25
C GLY A 105 -17.00 0.97 -8.74
N VAL A 106 -16.32 2.10 -8.56
CA VAL A 106 -16.81 3.44 -8.95
C VAL A 106 -15.98 3.93 -10.14
N PRO A 107 -16.62 4.47 -11.20
CA PRO A 107 -15.89 5.04 -12.32
C PRO A 107 -14.94 6.15 -11.88
N VAL A 108 -13.66 6.02 -12.24
CA VAL A 108 -12.62 7.03 -12.02
C VAL A 108 -11.90 7.26 -13.34
N THR A 109 -12.13 8.43 -13.94
CA THR A 109 -11.48 8.77 -15.20
C THR A 109 -10.06 9.29 -14.95
N LYS A 110 -9.16 9.08 -15.92
CA LYS A 110 -7.82 9.69 -15.91
C LYS A 110 -7.86 11.20 -15.67
N GLN A 111 -8.84 11.89 -16.27
CA GLN A 111 -8.99 13.34 -16.11
C GLN A 111 -9.38 13.72 -14.69
N ALA A 112 -10.26 12.94 -14.04
CA ALA A 112 -10.60 13.19 -12.64
C ALA A 112 -9.37 13.09 -11.75
N LEU A 113 -8.53 12.07 -11.97
CA LEU A 113 -7.29 11.90 -11.20
C LEU A 113 -6.26 13.01 -11.45
N HIS A 114 -6.14 13.48 -12.69
CA HIS A 114 -5.33 14.68 -13.00
C HIS A 114 -5.87 15.94 -12.30
N ASN A 115 -7.19 16.13 -12.26
CA ASN A 115 -7.81 17.26 -11.58
C ASN A 115 -7.60 17.19 -10.06
N PHE A 116 -7.65 15.99 -9.48
CA PHE A 116 -7.35 15.74 -8.07
C PHE A 116 -5.89 16.09 -7.76
N LYS A 117 -4.95 15.54 -8.54
CA LYS A 117 -3.51 15.81 -8.39
C LYS A 117 -3.19 17.31 -8.55
N GLY A 118 -3.86 17.98 -9.50
CA GLY A 118 -3.65 19.40 -9.76
C GLY A 118 -4.42 20.36 -8.83
N GLY A 119 -5.16 19.86 -7.83
CA GLY A 119 -5.96 20.70 -6.92
C GLY A 119 -7.12 21.45 -7.59
N ILE A 120 -7.47 21.10 -8.82
CA ILE A 120 -8.56 21.74 -9.59
C ILE A 120 -9.92 21.34 -9.02
N ARG A 121 -10.01 20.13 -8.47
CA ARG A 121 -11.23 19.59 -7.87
C ARG A 121 -10.88 18.68 -6.70
N GLU A 122 -11.67 18.75 -5.64
CA GLU A 122 -11.56 17.81 -4.52
C GLU A 122 -12.28 16.48 -4.81
N ASN A 123 -11.73 15.39 -4.28
CA ASN A 123 -12.43 14.12 -4.30
C ASN A 123 -13.50 14.08 -3.20
N THR A 124 -14.78 14.08 -3.58
CA THR A 124 -15.90 14.02 -2.64
C THR A 124 -16.40 12.59 -2.37
N ARG A 125 -15.78 11.56 -2.98
CA ARG A 125 -16.24 10.17 -2.88
C ARG A 125 -15.30 9.36 -1.96
N PRO A 126 -15.77 8.93 -0.78
CA PRO A 126 -14.94 8.15 0.15
C PRO A 126 -14.46 6.81 -0.42
N SER A 127 -15.21 6.19 -1.33
CA SER A 127 -14.80 4.94 -1.99
C SER A 127 -13.57 5.11 -2.88
N ILE A 128 -13.45 6.26 -3.55
CA ILE A 128 -12.27 6.61 -4.36
C ILE A 128 -11.08 6.87 -3.44
N THR A 129 -11.24 7.60 -2.32
CA THR A 129 -10.16 7.83 -1.35
C THR A 129 -9.66 6.51 -0.76
N LYS A 130 -10.57 5.59 -0.41
CA LYS A 130 -10.21 4.24 0.04
C LYS A 130 -9.43 3.46 -1.02
N GLY A 131 -9.87 3.52 -2.28
CA GLY A 131 -9.17 2.90 -3.40
C GLY A 131 -7.77 3.49 -3.59
N LEU A 132 -7.65 4.83 -3.63
CA LEU A 132 -6.36 5.51 -3.73
C LEU A 132 -5.42 5.09 -2.60
N ALA A 133 -5.89 5.16 -1.35
CA ALA A 133 -5.09 4.76 -0.20
C ALA A 133 -4.67 3.28 -0.26
N ALA A 134 -5.57 2.39 -0.69
CA ALA A 134 -5.26 0.99 -0.88
C ALA A 134 -4.21 0.75 -1.97
N PHE A 135 -4.24 1.52 -3.07
CA PHE A 135 -3.23 1.44 -4.12
C PHE A 135 -1.83 1.71 -3.55
N TRP A 136 -1.62 2.74 -2.74
CA TRP A 136 -0.31 2.98 -2.13
C TRP A 136 -0.08 2.23 -0.81
N ARG A 137 -1.00 1.34 -0.41
CA ARG A 137 -0.94 0.59 0.87
C ARG A 137 -0.85 1.47 2.11
N ILE A 138 -1.49 2.64 2.09
CA ILE A 138 -1.51 3.59 3.21
C ILE A 138 -2.88 3.63 3.90
N HIS A 139 -2.92 4.23 5.10
CA HIS A 139 -4.19 4.52 5.76
C HIS A 139 -4.96 5.62 5.01
N ARG A 140 -6.26 5.42 4.77
CA ARG A 140 -7.07 6.35 3.95
C ARG A 140 -7.14 7.77 4.50
N ASP A 141 -7.12 7.90 5.82
CA ASP A 141 -7.24 9.20 6.49
C ASP A 141 -5.96 10.03 6.31
N LEU A 142 -4.85 9.44 5.85
CA LEU A 142 -3.66 10.20 5.41
C LEU A 142 -3.92 11.01 4.15
N LEU A 143 -4.96 10.71 3.37
CA LEU A 143 -5.36 11.53 2.24
C LEU A 143 -6.32 12.66 2.64
N ASP A 144 -6.78 12.72 3.89
CA ASP A 144 -7.62 13.80 4.37
C ASP A 144 -6.76 14.90 5.02
N PRO A 145 -6.67 16.12 4.43
CA PRO A 145 -5.86 17.20 4.98
C PRO A 145 -6.35 17.71 6.34
N HIS A 146 -7.59 17.43 6.72
CA HIS A 146 -8.15 17.85 8.01
C HIS A 146 -7.82 16.90 9.16
N VAL A 147 -7.26 15.73 8.86
CA VAL A 147 -6.83 14.78 9.88
C VAL A 147 -5.47 15.20 10.43
N GLY A 148 -5.45 15.56 11.71
CA GLY A 148 -4.24 15.99 12.40
C GLY A 148 -3.28 14.84 12.69
N ALA A 149 -1.98 15.17 12.86
CA ALA A 149 -0.92 14.20 13.12
C ALA A 149 -1.15 13.33 14.36
N ALA A 150 -1.88 13.83 15.36
CA ALA A 150 -2.24 13.09 16.57
C ALA A 150 -3.00 11.78 16.29
N GLU A 151 -3.72 11.67 15.17
CA GLU A 151 -4.43 10.43 14.78
C GLU A 151 -3.48 9.31 14.33
N PHE A 152 -2.21 9.63 14.09
CA PHE A 152 -1.18 8.70 13.64
C PHE A 152 -0.01 8.59 14.63
N GLU A 153 -0.18 9.07 15.85
CA GLU A 153 0.81 8.87 16.91
C GLU A 153 1.04 7.38 17.16
N VAL A 154 2.32 7.02 17.27
CA VAL A 154 2.74 5.65 17.57
C VAL A 154 2.30 5.30 18.99
N PRO A 155 1.81 4.07 19.24
CA PRO A 155 1.38 3.69 20.59
C PRO A 155 2.54 3.77 21.58
N TYR A 156 2.27 4.27 22.79
CA TYR A 156 3.25 4.30 23.87
C TYR A 156 3.55 2.91 24.44
N ASP A 157 2.54 2.05 24.49
CA ASP A 157 2.67 0.68 24.96
C ASP A 157 3.47 -0.17 23.96
N GLU A 158 4.48 -0.88 24.45
CA GLU A 158 5.39 -1.65 23.60
C GLU A 158 4.67 -2.81 22.88
N THR A 159 3.67 -3.42 23.51
CA THR A 159 2.89 -4.52 22.92
C THR A 159 2.03 -3.99 21.78
N ASP A 160 1.35 -2.87 22.00
CA ASP A 160 0.51 -2.23 20.98
C ASP A 160 1.36 -1.73 19.80
N ARG A 161 2.54 -1.17 20.09
CA ARG A 161 3.52 -0.75 19.07
C ARG A 161 4.02 -1.94 18.26
N ARG A 162 4.38 -3.06 18.90
CA ARG A 162 4.86 -4.26 18.21
C ARG A 162 3.75 -4.90 17.36
N ALA A 163 2.50 -4.89 17.84
CA ALA A 163 1.37 -5.35 17.06
C ALA A 163 1.15 -4.49 15.81
N HIS A 164 1.29 -3.16 15.93
CA HIS A 164 1.19 -2.23 14.81
C HIS A 164 2.28 -2.46 13.77
N GLU A 165 3.53 -2.61 14.22
CA GLU A 165 4.67 -2.94 13.36
C GLU A 165 4.43 -4.23 12.56
N LEU A 166 4.08 -5.32 13.25
CA LEU A 166 3.82 -6.61 12.61
C LEU A 166 2.65 -6.55 11.64
N MET A 167 1.58 -5.82 11.96
CA MET A 167 0.46 -5.65 11.04
C MET A 167 0.87 -4.93 9.76
N ILE A 168 1.77 -3.93 9.83
CA ILE A 168 2.32 -3.26 8.65
C ILE A 168 3.19 -4.23 7.84
N GLU A 169 4.08 -4.98 8.49
CA GLU A 169 4.99 -5.94 7.85
C GLU A 169 4.24 -7.06 7.10
N ILE A 170 3.12 -7.53 7.65
CA ILE A 170 2.28 -8.57 7.04
C ILE A 170 1.44 -8.00 5.86
N GLY A 171 1.48 -6.69 5.62
CA GLY A 171 0.72 -6.03 4.55
C GLY A 171 -0.69 -5.62 4.96
N GLY A 172 -0.95 -5.41 6.26
CA GLY A 172 -2.20 -4.89 6.79
C GLY A 172 -2.48 -3.47 6.31
N VAL A 173 -3.18 -3.33 5.19
CA VAL A 173 -3.57 -2.03 4.62
C VAL A 173 -4.62 -1.37 5.49
N GLY A 174 -4.41 -0.10 5.84
CA GLY A 174 -5.41 0.69 6.58
C GLY A 174 -5.48 0.37 8.06
N VAL A 175 -4.44 -0.26 8.63
CA VAL A 175 -4.30 -0.43 10.07
C VAL A 175 -3.78 0.89 10.67
N ASN A 176 -4.44 1.36 11.73
CA ASN A 176 -4.05 2.57 12.46
C ASN A 176 -3.64 2.21 13.90
N ALA A 177 -2.48 2.72 14.32
CA ALA A 177 -1.92 2.61 15.66
C ALA A 177 -2.93 2.86 16.79
N ARG A 178 -3.68 3.97 16.72
CA ARG A 178 -4.70 4.34 17.70
C ARG A 178 -5.84 3.34 17.77
N THR A 179 -6.23 2.78 16.63
CA THR A 179 -7.27 1.72 16.59
C THR A 179 -6.78 0.46 17.28
N ILE A 180 -5.52 0.06 17.06
CA ILE A 180 -4.91 -1.07 17.78
C ILE A 180 -4.90 -0.80 19.28
N ALA A 181 -4.34 0.34 19.70
CA ALA A 181 -4.24 0.70 21.11
C ALA A 181 -5.62 0.74 21.79
N SER A 182 -6.64 1.29 21.12
CA SER A 182 -8.02 1.31 21.63
C SER A 182 -8.62 -0.10 21.77
N ARG A 183 -8.36 -1.00 20.82
CA ARG A 183 -8.88 -2.38 20.84
C ARG A 183 -8.15 -3.26 21.85
N LEU A 184 -6.85 -3.04 22.04
CA LEU A 184 -6.02 -3.79 22.97
C LEU A 184 -6.07 -3.22 24.39
N GLY A 185 -6.36 -1.93 24.59
CA GLY A 185 -6.36 -1.29 25.90
C GLY A 185 -7.26 -1.93 26.95
N GLY A 186 -8.32 -2.64 26.54
CA GLY A 186 -9.20 -3.41 27.43
C GLY A 186 -8.92 -4.92 27.48
N ALA A 187 -7.99 -5.43 26.67
CA ALA A 187 -7.66 -6.85 26.63
C ALA A 187 -6.71 -7.24 27.76
N ARG A 188 -6.77 -8.50 28.20
CA ARG A 188 -5.82 -9.04 29.19
C ARG A 188 -4.45 -9.21 28.56
N ASP A 189 -3.38 -9.05 29.34
CA ASP A 189 -2.01 -9.18 28.84
C ASP A 189 -1.74 -10.55 28.19
N ALA A 190 -2.34 -11.63 28.72
CA ALA A 190 -2.24 -12.95 28.13
C ALA A 190 -2.80 -13.01 26.70
N ASP A 191 -3.91 -12.31 26.44
CA ASP A 191 -4.55 -12.27 25.13
C ASP A 191 -3.73 -11.41 24.16
N LYS A 192 -3.18 -10.29 24.64
CA LYS A 192 -2.26 -9.45 23.85
C LYS A 192 -1.02 -10.22 23.41
N GLN A 193 -0.41 -10.98 24.33
CA GLN A 193 0.77 -11.80 24.04
C GLN A 193 0.45 -12.95 23.07
N LEU A 194 -0.75 -13.52 23.16
CA LEU A 194 -1.20 -14.53 22.20
C LEU A 194 -1.36 -13.92 20.80
N LEU A 195 -1.96 -12.74 20.68
CA LEU A 195 -2.07 -12.02 19.41
C LEU A 195 -0.68 -11.74 18.81
N LEU A 196 0.26 -11.25 19.60
CA LEU A 196 1.64 -11.01 19.13
C LEU A 196 2.26 -12.29 18.58
N LYS A 197 2.16 -13.42 19.29
CA LYS A 197 2.70 -14.70 18.80
C LYS A 197 2.08 -15.13 17.47
N VAL A 198 0.78 -14.89 17.28
CA VAL A 198 0.10 -15.18 16.02
C VAL A 198 0.63 -14.28 14.91
N LEU A 199 0.71 -12.96 15.15
CA LEU A 199 1.24 -12.00 14.18
C LEU A 199 2.71 -12.31 13.83
N GLU A 200 3.56 -12.56 14.81
CA GLU A 200 4.96 -12.94 14.59
C GLU A 200 5.08 -14.24 13.79
N ARG A 201 4.22 -15.22 14.06
CA ARG A 201 4.19 -16.46 13.30
C ARG A 201 3.82 -16.19 11.85
N ILE A 202 2.81 -15.35 11.59
CA ILE A 202 2.40 -14.99 10.23
C ILE A 202 3.51 -14.21 9.52
N ALA A 203 4.12 -13.22 10.18
CA ALA A 203 5.23 -12.43 9.64
C ALA A 203 6.48 -13.28 9.33
N ARG A 204 6.68 -14.38 10.07
CA ARG A 204 7.75 -15.36 9.80
C ARG A 204 7.39 -16.42 8.75
N ASN A 205 6.10 -16.60 8.45
CA ASN A 205 5.58 -17.57 7.48
C ASN A 205 5.30 -17.09 6.03
N PRO A 206 5.96 -16.07 5.43
CA PRO A 206 5.83 -15.85 3.99
C PRO A 206 6.46 -16.99 3.15
N ARG A 207 7.08 -18.00 3.78
CA ARG A 207 8.06 -18.90 3.14
C ARG A 207 7.59 -20.32 2.79
N ASP A 208 6.30 -20.66 2.94
CA ASP A 208 5.85 -22.05 2.77
C ASP A 208 4.74 -22.28 1.73
N THR A 209 4.40 -21.28 0.92
CA THR A 209 3.63 -21.52 -0.31
C THR A 209 4.58 -21.63 -1.49
N GLY A 210 5.18 -22.82 -1.63
CA GLY A 210 5.73 -23.29 -2.90
C GLY A 210 4.69 -23.09 -4.01
N HIS A 211 5.07 -22.69 -5.22
CA HIS A 211 5.83 -23.56 -6.12
C HIS A 211 5.25 -24.98 -6.16
N ASP A 212 3.99 -25.08 -6.56
CA ASP A 212 3.52 -26.24 -7.31
C ASP A 212 2.98 -25.73 -8.66
N ARG A 213 3.90 -25.32 -9.54
CA ARG A 213 3.61 -25.21 -10.98
C ARG A 213 3.86 -26.61 -11.57
N PRO A 214 2.84 -27.35 -12.03
CA PRO A 214 3.08 -28.56 -12.81
C PRO A 214 3.80 -28.15 -14.11
N ARG A 215 4.84 -28.92 -14.44
CA ARG A 215 5.55 -28.85 -15.73
C ARG A 215 4.64 -29.20 -16.89
#